data_AF-A0A359ILK7-F1
#
_entry.id   AF-A0A359ILK7-F1
#
_cell.length_a   1.000
_cell.length_b   1.000
_cell.length_c   1.000
_cell.angle_alpha   90.00
_cell.angle_beta   90.00
_cell.angle_gamma   90.00
#
_symmetry.space_group_name_H-M   'P 1'
#
loop_
_entity.id
_entity.type
_entity.pdbx_description
1 polymer ?
#
loop_
_entity_poly.entity_id
_entity_poly.type
_entity_poly.pdbx_seq_one_letter_code
_entity_poly.pdbx_strand_id
1 'polypeptide(L)'
;MDHKDYKGYTIVIQHHENVFKSKSLTERILGRLYGPPTEKIFKQDNITIYKKTAIIYNHKRFGNGYIDTGKRQVRTIYFADIENKTGIEVYIKYAAGHKVSSDVEQMMKKVLCEEIYKTCGIKLTKQDNNN
;
A
#
# COMPACT_ATOMS: atom_id res chain seq x y z
N MET A 1 9.91 1.65 9.76
CA MET A 1 9.18 0.68 8.91
C MET A 1 8.82 -0.43 9.85
N ASP A 2 7.51 -0.65 10.00
CA ASP A 2 6.99 -1.50 11.06
C ASP A 2 6.37 -2.77 10.46
N HIS A 3 6.23 -3.80 11.28
CA HIS A 3 5.83 -5.12 10.85
C HIS A 3 4.76 -5.72 11.76
N LYS A 4 3.81 -6.47 11.18
CA LYS A 4 2.85 -7.31 11.90
C LYS A 4 2.81 -8.70 11.25
N ASP A 5 2.90 -9.75 12.04
CA ASP A 5 2.78 -11.13 11.55
C ASP A 5 1.36 -11.65 11.71
N TYR A 6 0.84 -12.32 10.68
CA TYR A 6 -0.48 -12.94 10.71
C TYR A 6 -0.52 -14.21 9.87
N LYS A 7 -0.80 -15.36 10.50
CA LYS A 7 -0.92 -16.68 9.85
C LYS A 7 0.22 -16.97 8.85
N GLY A 8 1.46 -16.61 9.19
CA GLY A 8 2.63 -16.81 8.33
C GLY A 8 2.85 -15.75 7.24
N TYR A 9 2.04 -14.69 7.20
CA TYR A 9 2.27 -13.52 6.36
C TYR A 9 2.84 -12.36 7.18
N THR A 10 3.93 -11.78 6.70
CA THR A 10 4.48 -10.54 7.26
C THR A 10 3.87 -9.33 6.54
N ILE A 11 3.08 -8.57 7.29
CA ILE A 11 2.48 -7.30 6.88
C ILE A 11 3.47 -6.19 7.18
N VAL A 12 3.79 -5.38 6.18
CA VAL A 12 4.70 -4.25 6.30
C VAL A 12 3.90 -2.95 6.31
N ILE A 13 4.25 -2.06 7.23
CA ILE A 13 3.66 -0.74 7.40
C ILE A 13 4.74 0.31 7.15
N GLN A 14 4.46 1.25 6.27
CA GLN A 14 5.30 2.40 5.99
C GLN A 14 4.51 3.70 6.14
N HIS A 15 5.10 4.64 6.87
CA HIS A 15 4.60 5.99 7.01
C HIS A 15 5.41 6.92 6.10
N HIS A 16 4.73 7.75 5.35
CA HIS A 16 5.32 8.63 4.36
C HIS A 16 4.95 10.08 4.66
N GLU A 17 5.94 10.87 5.05
CA GLU A 17 5.74 12.29 5.30
C GLU A 17 5.62 13.09 4.00
N ASN A 18 4.93 14.22 4.06
CA ASN A 18 4.71 15.07 2.90
C ASN A 18 5.94 15.95 2.63
N VAL A 19 7.00 15.36 2.07
CA VAL A 19 8.30 16.05 1.94
C VAL A 19 8.33 17.11 0.80
N PHE A 20 7.33 17.20 -0.10
CA PHE A 20 7.40 18.13 -1.26
C PHE A 20 6.05 18.72 -1.71
N LYS A 21 6.05 20.02 -2.03
CA LYS A 21 4.88 20.85 -2.42
C LYS A 21 4.31 20.65 -3.83
N SER A 22 4.85 19.76 -4.67
CA SER A 22 4.56 19.78 -6.11
C SER A 22 3.93 18.51 -6.72
N LYS A 23 3.78 17.41 -5.97
CA LYS A 23 3.11 16.18 -6.44
C LYS A 23 2.38 15.52 -5.29
N SER A 24 1.19 14.97 -5.55
CA SER A 24 0.46 14.20 -4.53
C SER A 24 1.30 12.99 -4.10
N LEU A 25 1.22 12.62 -2.83
CA LEU A 25 1.95 11.47 -2.31
C LEU A 25 1.52 10.18 -3.03
N THR A 26 0.23 10.12 -3.39
CA THR A 26 -0.35 9.14 -4.31
C THR A 26 0.45 9.01 -5.61
N GLU A 27 0.73 10.09 -6.34
CA GLU A 27 1.52 10.04 -7.58
C GLU A 27 2.96 9.59 -7.36
N ARG A 28 3.57 10.02 -6.25
CA ARG A 28 4.96 9.67 -5.92
C ARG A 28 5.13 8.19 -5.60
N ILE A 29 4.26 7.65 -4.75
CA ILE A 29 4.34 6.26 -4.31
C ILE A 29 3.73 5.38 -5.39
N LEU A 30 2.46 5.61 -5.73
CA LEU A 30 1.71 4.69 -6.57
C LEU A 30 2.04 4.84 -8.05
N GLY A 31 2.37 6.04 -8.51
CA GLY A 31 2.77 6.31 -9.90
C GLY A 31 4.23 5.96 -10.16
N ARG A 32 5.18 6.46 -9.35
CA ARG A 32 6.62 6.30 -9.61
C ARG A 32 7.17 4.93 -9.22
N LEU A 33 6.75 4.36 -8.08
CA LEU A 33 7.27 3.06 -7.61
C LEU A 33 6.49 1.87 -8.18
N TYR A 34 5.23 2.07 -8.56
CA TYR A 34 4.32 0.96 -8.82
C TYR A 34 3.59 1.00 -10.18
N GLY A 35 3.77 2.02 -11.05
CA GLY A 35 3.17 2.07 -12.42
C GLY A 35 1.75 2.71 -12.50
N PRO A 36 0.96 2.52 -13.59
CA PRO A 36 -0.36 3.17 -13.77
C PRO A 36 -1.52 2.42 -13.06
N PRO A 37 -2.79 2.84 -13.26
CA PRO A 37 -3.61 3.52 -12.25
C PRO A 37 -4.00 2.63 -11.06
N THR A 38 -4.20 3.30 -9.94
CA THR A 38 -4.54 2.73 -8.64
C THR A 38 -6.05 2.71 -8.44
N GLU A 39 -6.60 1.62 -7.89
CA GLU A 39 -8.03 1.53 -7.60
C GLU A 39 -8.33 2.34 -6.32
N LYS A 40 -9.15 3.37 -6.42
CA LYS A 40 -9.68 4.08 -5.24
C LYS A 40 -10.83 3.26 -4.67
N ILE A 41 -10.65 2.76 -3.45
CA ILE A 41 -11.61 1.82 -2.83
C ILE A 41 -12.43 2.46 -1.69
N PHE A 42 -12.02 3.63 -1.21
CA PHE A 42 -12.73 4.34 -0.14
C PHE A 42 -12.35 5.83 -0.11
N LYS A 43 -13.29 6.70 0.25
CA LYS A 43 -13.03 8.12 0.57
C LYS A 43 -13.96 8.57 1.69
N GLN A 44 -13.39 9.17 2.72
CA GLN A 44 -14.12 9.83 3.79
C GLN A 44 -13.31 11.02 4.28
N ASP A 45 -13.96 12.16 4.47
CA ASP A 45 -13.33 13.40 4.92
C ASP A 45 -12.10 13.74 4.04
N ASN A 46 -10.94 13.94 4.68
CA ASN A 46 -9.65 14.20 4.05
C ASN A 46 -8.80 12.93 3.81
N ILE A 47 -9.42 11.74 3.90
CA ILE A 47 -8.75 10.45 3.74
C ILE A 47 -9.24 9.76 2.47
N THR A 48 -8.31 9.40 1.59
CA THR A 48 -8.59 8.56 0.43
C THR A 48 -7.78 7.29 0.50
N ILE A 49 -8.44 6.13 0.37
CA ILE A 49 -7.76 4.83 0.38
C ILE A 49 -7.79 4.22 -1.01
N TYR A 50 -6.64 3.67 -1.33
CA TYR A 50 -6.30 3.08 -2.59
C TYR A 50 -5.85 1.63 -2.41
N LYS A 51 -6.17 0.77 -3.37
CA LYS A 51 -5.65 -0.60 -3.50
C LYS A 51 -4.84 -0.72 -4.78
N LYS A 52 -3.72 -1.43 -4.70
CA LYS A 52 -2.90 -1.77 -5.86
C LYS A 52 -2.22 -3.11 -5.71
N THR A 53 -2.12 -3.84 -6.82
CA THR A 53 -1.25 -5.00 -6.94
C THR A 53 -0.10 -4.64 -7.88
N ALA A 54 1.14 -4.72 -7.38
CA ALA A 54 2.35 -4.39 -8.15
C ALA A 54 3.21 -5.63 -8.37
N ILE A 55 3.70 -5.81 -9.60
CA ILE A 55 4.69 -6.83 -9.94
C ILE A 55 6.07 -6.17 -9.93
N ILE A 56 6.96 -6.68 -9.09
CA ILE A 56 8.32 -6.18 -8.91
C ILE A 56 9.30 -7.23 -9.42
N TYR A 57 10.18 -6.80 -10.32
CA TYR A 57 11.23 -7.62 -10.87
C TYR A 57 12.46 -7.53 -9.98
N ASN A 58 12.99 -8.69 -9.57
CA ASN A 58 14.28 -8.73 -8.92
C ASN A 58 15.37 -8.57 -9.97
N HIS A 59 16.05 -7.43 -9.93
CA HIS A 59 17.23 -7.19 -10.74
C HIS A 59 18.48 -7.65 -9.98
N LYS A 60 19.37 -8.35 -10.66
CA LYS A 60 20.76 -8.50 -10.21
C LYS A 60 21.61 -7.51 -10.98
N ARG A 61 22.50 -6.81 -10.27
CA ARG A 61 23.53 -6.01 -10.90
C ARG A 61 24.49 -6.94 -11.64
N PHE A 62 24.77 -6.64 -12.89
CA PHE A 62 25.73 -7.37 -13.71
C PHE A 62 26.56 -6.35 -14.51
N GLY A 63 27.81 -6.15 -14.10
CA GLY A 63 28.64 -5.05 -14.60
C GLY A 63 28.02 -3.67 -14.35
N ASN A 64 27.93 -2.86 -15.41
CA ASN A 64 27.29 -1.53 -15.38
C ASN A 64 25.78 -1.55 -15.66
N GLY A 65 25.16 -2.74 -15.77
CA GLY A 65 23.74 -2.90 -16.05
C GLY A 65 22.99 -3.71 -15.00
N TYR A 66 21.68 -3.85 -15.22
CA TYR A 66 20.78 -4.69 -14.44
C TYR A 66 20.25 -5.82 -15.33
N ILE A 67 20.29 -7.05 -14.83
CA ILE A 67 19.70 -8.22 -15.49
C ILE A 67 18.50 -8.68 -14.67
N ASP A 68 17.37 -8.88 -15.33
CA ASP A 68 16.19 -9.50 -14.74
C ASP A 68 16.49 -10.93 -14.36
N THR A 69 16.43 -11.24 -13.07
CA THR A 69 16.70 -12.60 -12.58
C THR A 69 15.53 -13.56 -12.77
N GLY A 70 14.45 -13.11 -13.43
CA GLY A 70 13.21 -13.88 -13.58
C GLY A 70 12.41 -14.07 -12.28
N LYS A 71 12.98 -13.77 -11.09
CA LYS A 71 12.26 -13.84 -9.82
C LYS A 71 11.29 -12.67 -9.71
N ARG A 72 10.02 -12.94 -10.00
CA ARG A 72 8.91 -12.00 -9.90
C ARG A 72 8.33 -12.03 -8.48
N GLN A 73 8.37 -10.89 -7.80
CA GLN A 73 7.62 -10.67 -6.57
C GLN A 73 6.35 -9.89 -6.88
N VAL A 74 5.28 -10.19 -6.16
CA VAL A 74 4.04 -9.45 -6.22
C VAL A 74 3.81 -8.81 -4.85
N ARG A 75 3.30 -7.58 -4.87
CA ARG A 75 2.85 -6.89 -3.68
C ARG A 75 1.39 -6.51 -3.82
N THR A 76 0.60 -6.79 -2.80
CA THR A 76 -0.71 -6.15 -2.62
C THR A 76 -0.50 -5.02 -1.63
N ILE A 77 -0.94 -3.83 -2.01
CA ILE A 77 -0.67 -2.57 -1.34
C ILE A 77 -2.00 -1.88 -1.07
N TYR A 78 -2.22 -1.49 0.17
CA TYR A 78 -3.25 -0.54 0.55
C TYR A 78 -2.56 0.76 0.96
N PHE A 79 -2.96 1.87 0.34
CA PHE A 79 -2.37 3.17 0.59
C PHE A 79 -3.46 4.15 1.00
N ALA A 80 -3.29 4.82 2.13
CA ALA A 80 -4.14 5.91 2.58
C ALA A 80 -3.41 7.24 2.36
N ASP A 81 -3.99 8.09 1.54
CA ASP A 81 -3.60 9.49 1.38
C ASP A 81 -4.42 10.34 2.36
N ILE A 82 -3.74 11.01 3.29
CA ILE A 82 -4.37 11.92 4.24
C ILE A 82 -3.95 13.33 3.82
N GLU A 83 -4.91 14.05 3.24
CA GLU A 83 -4.67 15.33 2.58
C GLU A 83 -3.84 16.27 3.45
N ASN A 84 -2.74 16.79 2.86
CA ASN A 84 -1.83 17.76 3.48
C ASN A 84 -1.10 17.32 4.75
N LYS A 85 -1.12 16.02 5.13
CA LYS A 85 -0.43 15.52 6.32
C LYS A 85 0.61 14.44 6.01
N THR A 86 0.16 13.27 5.61
CA THR A 86 0.97 12.05 5.57
C THR A 86 0.26 10.98 4.76
N GLY A 87 0.97 9.93 4.37
CA GLY A 87 0.37 8.74 3.79
C GLY A 87 0.81 7.48 4.51
N ILE A 88 -0.10 6.52 4.60
CA ILE A 88 0.13 5.23 5.25
C ILE A 88 0.06 4.15 4.18
N GLU A 89 1.11 3.36 4.06
CA GLU A 89 1.19 2.22 3.15
C GLU A 89 1.23 0.92 3.95
N VAL A 90 0.30 0.01 3.67
CA VAL A 90 0.26 -1.34 4.23
C VAL A 90 0.35 -2.34 3.10
N TYR A 91 1.37 -3.20 3.11
CA TYR A 91 1.55 -4.17 2.03
C TYR A 91 2.10 -5.51 2.53
N ILE A 92 1.93 -6.52 1.69
CA ILE A 92 2.59 -7.83 1.84
C ILE A 92 3.36 -8.17 0.56
N LYS A 93 4.45 -8.93 0.69
CA LYS A 93 5.23 -9.45 -0.46
C LYS A 93 4.96 -10.95 -0.60
N TYR A 94 4.74 -11.42 -1.81
CA TYR A 94 4.54 -12.84 -2.10
C TYR A 94 5.06 -13.21 -3.50
N ALA A 95 5.24 -14.51 -3.76
CA ALA A 95 5.73 -14.98 -5.05
C ALA A 95 4.65 -14.92 -6.13
N ALA A 96 5.05 -14.61 -7.37
CA ALA A 96 4.13 -14.62 -8.52
C ALA A 96 3.42 -15.98 -8.67
N GLY A 97 2.13 -15.95 -9.02
CA GLY A 97 1.27 -17.14 -9.09
C GLY A 97 0.53 -17.47 -7.80
N HIS A 98 0.93 -16.90 -6.66
CA HIS A 98 0.15 -17.00 -5.43
C HIS A 98 -0.92 -15.91 -5.37
N LYS A 99 -2.04 -16.20 -4.73
CA LYS A 99 -3.10 -15.23 -4.43
C LYS A 99 -3.10 -14.93 -2.94
N VAL A 100 -3.35 -13.66 -2.60
CA VAL A 100 -3.59 -13.27 -1.21
C VAL A 100 -4.97 -13.79 -0.80
N SER A 101 -5.05 -14.47 0.35
CA SER A 101 -6.34 -14.95 0.86
C SER A 101 -7.20 -13.78 1.34
N SER A 102 -8.52 -13.97 1.35
CA SER A 102 -9.48 -12.98 1.85
C SER A 102 -9.19 -12.55 3.29
N ASP A 103 -8.79 -13.50 4.14
CA ASP A 103 -8.42 -13.25 5.54
C ASP A 103 -7.25 -12.27 5.65
N VAL A 104 -6.24 -12.43 4.79
CA VAL A 104 -5.07 -11.56 4.78
C VAL A 104 -5.43 -10.18 4.24
N GLU A 105 -6.27 -10.09 3.20
CA GLU A 105 -6.80 -8.80 2.74
C GLU A 105 -7.60 -8.07 3.83
N GLN A 106 -8.44 -8.79 4.57
CA GLN A 106 -9.17 -8.23 5.71
C GLN A 106 -8.23 -7.75 6.81
N MET A 107 -7.17 -8.51 7.11
CA MET A 107 -6.17 -8.10 8.08
C MET A 107 -5.42 -6.84 7.65
N MET A 108 -4.99 -6.75 6.39
CA MET A 108 -4.31 -5.56 5.87
C MET A 108 -5.21 -4.32 5.98
N LYS A 109 -6.50 -4.45 5.66
CA LYS A 109 -7.48 -3.36 5.84
C LYS A 109 -7.63 -2.97 7.31
N LYS A 110 -7.71 -3.95 8.22
CA LYS A 110 -7.79 -3.70 9.67
C LYS A 110 -6.56 -2.94 10.17
N VAL A 111 -5.36 -3.37 9.78
CA VAL A 111 -4.10 -2.70 10.12
C VAL A 111 -4.11 -1.27 9.60
N LEU A 112 -4.50 -1.05 8.35
CA LEU A 112 -4.59 0.31 7.80
C LEU A 112 -5.55 1.19 8.60
N CYS A 113 -6.73 0.69 8.96
CA CYS A 113 -7.69 1.43 9.78
C CYS A 113 -7.12 1.79 11.16
N GLU A 114 -6.41 0.86 11.80
CA GLU A 114 -5.74 1.09 13.09
C GLU A 114 -4.68 2.20 12.98
N GLU A 115 -3.85 2.17 11.95
CA GLU A 115 -2.80 3.18 11.75
C GLU A 115 -3.39 4.56 11.41
N ILE A 116 -4.47 4.62 10.63
CA ILE A 116 -5.22 5.86 10.39
C ILE A 116 -5.80 6.41 11.69
N TYR A 117 -6.40 5.57 12.52
CA TYR A 117 -6.95 6.01 13.81
C TYR A 117 -5.85 6.56 14.72
N LYS A 118 -4.70 5.90 14.81
CA LYS A 118 -3.55 6.38 15.59
C LYS A 118 -3.01 7.71 15.08
N THR A 119 -2.95 7.87 13.76
CA THR A 119 -2.34 9.03 13.10
C THR A 119 -3.26 10.25 13.10
N CYS A 120 -4.55 10.03 12.85
CA CYS A 120 -5.51 11.10 12.60
C CYS A 120 -6.59 11.24 13.68
N GLY A 121 -6.73 10.26 14.59
CA GLY A 121 -7.86 10.18 15.52
C GLY A 121 -9.19 9.82 14.85
N ILE A 122 -9.17 9.45 13.55
CA ILE A 122 -10.37 9.20 12.75
C ILE A 122 -10.66 7.70 12.71
N LYS A 123 -11.85 7.31 13.15
CA LYS A 123 -12.35 5.95 12.94
C LYS A 123 -12.99 5.88 11.56
N LEU A 124 -12.44 5.03 10.70
CA LEU A 124 -13.05 4.73 9.42
C LEU A 124 -14.28 3.86 9.65
N THR A 125 -15.46 4.46 9.51
CA THR A 125 -16.72 3.74 9.47
C THR A 125 -17.00 3.34 8.04
N LYS A 126 -17.54 2.13 7.84
CA LYS A 126 -18.00 1.70 6.52
C LYS A 126 -18.99 2.75 6.02
N GLN A 127 -18.80 3.24 4.79
CA GLN A 127 -19.77 4.13 4.18
C GLN A 127 -21.05 3.32 4.03
N ASP A 128 -22.11 3.69 4.75
CA ASP A 128 -23.44 3.16 4.49
C ASP A 128 -23.81 3.64 3.08
N ASN A 129 -23.72 2.73 2.11
CA ASN A 129 -24.38 2.93 0.83
C ASN A 129 -25.89 2.77 1.06
N ASN A 130 -26.50 3.77 1.70
CA ASN A 130 -27.94 3.96 1.61
C ASN A 130 -28.21 4.61 0.27
N ASN A 131 -28.57 3.78 -0.70
CA ASN A 131 -29.29 4.19 -1.90
C ASN A 131 -30.59 3.41 -1.96
#